data_AF-A0AAV8WXY9-F1
#
_entry.id   AF-A0AAV8WXY9-F1
#
_cell.length_a   1.000
_cell.length_b   1.000
_cell.length_c   1.000
_cell.angle_alpha   90.00
_cell.angle_beta   90.00
_cell.angle_gamma   90.00
#
_symmetry.space_group_name_H-M   'P 1'
#
loop_
_entity.id
_entity.type
_entity.pdbx_description
1 polymer ?
#
loop_
_entity_poly.entity_id
_entity_poly.type
_entity_poly.pdbx_seq_one_letter_code
_entity_poly.pdbx_strand_id
1 'polypeptide(L)'
;MGAFKHMQNLTHLTISSQNIAHLTKDMLRGLDNLTYLNLKHNGINKIEENSFEDLSELNHLILSHNNLKSFDPKIFENLNILETLDLYGLDLDKFNASIFSKQKELKHFGVPTSLIKKKLELGQLTKTFPKLETIGLQNEDKEDEDVVKFMKTCKASGFYVQFSNIYL
;
A
#
# COMPACT_ATOMS: atom_id res chain seq x y z
N MET A 1 -0.78 -25.86 -5.49
CA MET A 1 -2.23 -25.56 -5.55
C MET A 1 -2.46 -24.35 -4.68
N GLY A 2 -3.08 -23.29 -5.21
CA GLY A 2 -3.34 -22.07 -4.46
C GLY A 2 -4.38 -22.25 -3.35
N ALA A 3 -4.16 -21.60 -2.21
CA ALA A 3 -4.98 -21.76 -1.01
C ALA A 3 -6.45 -21.38 -1.22
N PHE A 4 -6.73 -20.45 -2.14
CA PHE A 4 -8.07 -19.90 -2.37
C PHE A 4 -8.61 -20.12 -3.79
N LYS A 5 -8.01 -21.01 -4.58
CA LYS A 5 -8.31 -21.22 -6.02
C LYS A 5 -9.78 -21.51 -6.38
N HIS A 6 -10.61 -21.90 -5.41
CA HIS A 6 -12.03 -22.21 -5.60
C HIS A 6 -12.95 -21.14 -5.01
N MET A 7 -12.40 -20.06 -4.45
CA MET A 7 -13.14 -18.97 -3.82
C MET A 7 -13.33 -17.80 -4.80
N GLN A 8 -13.80 -18.08 -6.01
CA GLN A 8 -13.89 -17.11 -7.11
C GLN A 8 -14.82 -15.93 -6.81
N ASN A 9 -15.77 -16.09 -5.88
CA ASN A 9 -16.69 -15.02 -5.48
C ASN A 9 -16.19 -14.20 -4.28
N LEU A 10 -14.96 -14.46 -3.80
CA LEU A 10 -14.42 -13.75 -2.66
C LEU A 10 -14.08 -12.31 -3.05
N THR A 11 -14.74 -11.36 -2.39
CA THR A 11 -14.51 -9.92 -2.61
C THR A 11 -13.63 -9.29 -1.54
N HIS A 12 -13.59 -9.89 -0.34
CA HIS A 12 -12.83 -9.36 0.80
C HIS A 12 -11.99 -10.47 1.42
N LEU A 13 -10.69 -10.24 1.54
CA LEU A 13 -9.75 -11.16 2.17
C LEU A 13 -8.88 -10.41 3.18
N THR A 14 -8.93 -10.85 4.43
CA THR A 14 -8.02 -10.39 5.47
C THR A 14 -7.19 -11.56 5.96
N ILE A 15 -5.88 -11.43 5.82
CA ILE A 15 -4.90 -12.32 6.41
C ILE A 15 -3.95 -11.44 7.19
N SER A 16 -4.16 -11.31 8.50
CA SER A 16 -3.33 -10.47 9.37
C SER A 16 -2.72 -11.31 10.47
N SER A 17 -1.47 -11.00 10.83
CA SER A 17 -0.79 -11.64 11.98
C SER A 17 -0.65 -13.16 11.84
N GLN A 18 -0.45 -13.64 10.61
CA GLN A 18 -0.27 -15.07 10.28
C GLN A 18 1.18 -15.45 9.92
N ASN A 19 2.15 -14.55 10.17
CA ASN A 19 3.58 -14.78 9.95
C ASN A 19 3.94 -15.25 8.53
N ILE A 20 3.30 -14.65 7.52
CA ILE A 20 3.59 -14.91 6.11
C ILE A 20 4.85 -14.16 5.71
N ALA A 21 6.02 -14.80 5.80
CA ALA A 21 7.29 -14.17 5.43
C ALA A 21 7.39 -13.88 3.91
N HIS A 22 6.77 -14.73 3.08
CA HIS A 22 6.83 -14.65 1.62
C HIS A 22 5.44 -14.82 1.01
N LEU A 23 5.02 -13.84 0.20
CA LEU A 23 3.78 -13.94 -0.57
C LEU A 23 4.09 -14.46 -1.98
N THR A 24 3.69 -15.70 -2.25
CA THR A 24 3.92 -16.35 -3.54
C THR A 24 2.74 -16.18 -4.50
N LYS A 25 3.00 -16.28 -5.80
CA LYS A 25 1.96 -16.07 -6.82
C LYS A 25 0.77 -17.02 -6.73
N ASP A 26 1.02 -18.24 -6.27
CA ASP A 26 -0.02 -19.24 -6.15
C ASP A 26 -0.97 -18.96 -4.97
N MET A 27 -0.58 -18.15 -3.98
CA MET A 27 -1.40 -17.91 -2.79
C MET A 27 -2.71 -17.19 -3.10
N LEU A 28 -2.68 -16.21 -4.02
CA LEU A 28 -3.82 -15.34 -4.35
C LEU A 28 -4.41 -15.62 -5.74
N ARG A 29 -3.96 -16.68 -6.39
CA ARG A 29 -4.37 -17.04 -7.76
C ARG A 29 -5.86 -17.33 -7.87
N GLY A 30 -6.50 -16.77 -8.89
CA GLY A 30 -7.92 -16.94 -9.22
C GLY A 30 -8.88 -16.16 -8.32
N LEU A 31 -8.39 -15.11 -7.66
CA LEU A 31 -9.18 -14.18 -6.85
C LEU A 31 -9.57 -12.93 -7.66
N ASP A 32 -10.09 -13.15 -8.87
CA ASP A 32 -10.36 -12.09 -9.85
C ASP A 32 -11.37 -11.04 -9.37
N ASN A 33 -12.31 -11.44 -8.50
CA ASN A 33 -13.34 -10.56 -7.96
C ASN A 33 -12.94 -9.90 -6.62
N LEU A 34 -11.69 -10.03 -6.19
CA LEU A 34 -11.25 -9.50 -4.90
C LEU A 34 -11.12 -7.98 -4.97
N THR A 35 -11.91 -7.27 -4.17
CA THR A 35 -11.94 -5.80 -4.11
C THR A 35 -11.16 -5.25 -2.91
N TYR A 36 -10.97 -6.06 -1.87
CA TYR A 36 -10.26 -5.68 -0.64
C TYR A 36 -9.29 -6.78 -0.20
N LEU A 37 -8.03 -6.41 -0.02
CA LEU A 37 -6.97 -7.29 0.48
C LEU A 37 -6.21 -6.63 1.63
N ASN A 38 -6.24 -7.27 2.79
CA ASN A 38 -5.47 -6.86 3.95
C ASN A 38 -4.47 -7.93 4.34
N LEU A 39 -3.18 -7.57 4.26
CA LEU A 39 -2.02 -8.41 4.57
C LEU A 39 -1.16 -7.80 5.69
N LYS A 40 -1.74 -6.94 6.53
CA LYS A 40 -0.99 -6.23 7.57
C LYS A 40 -0.32 -7.19 8.58
N HIS A 41 0.77 -6.75 9.19
CA HIS A 41 1.41 -7.45 10.31
C HIS A 41 1.74 -8.94 10.06
N ASN A 42 2.14 -9.31 8.83
CA ASN A 42 2.51 -10.69 8.53
C ASN A 42 4.02 -10.92 8.51
N GLY A 43 4.83 -9.86 8.62
CA GLY A 43 6.28 -9.97 8.49
C GLY A 43 6.76 -10.25 7.06
N ILE A 44 5.92 -9.97 6.05
CA ILE A 44 6.24 -10.18 4.63
C ILE A 44 7.52 -9.40 4.31
N ASN A 45 8.56 -10.09 3.84
CA ASN A 45 9.80 -9.46 3.39
C ASN A 45 10.01 -9.61 1.87
N LYS A 46 9.16 -10.41 1.21
CA LYS A 46 9.17 -10.61 -0.24
C LYS A 46 7.76 -10.87 -0.75
N ILE A 47 7.39 -10.15 -1.80
CA ILE A 47 6.24 -10.44 -2.65
C ILE A 47 6.83 -10.89 -3.99
N GLU A 48 6.50 -12.09 -4.45
CA GLU A 48 6.94 -12.57 -5.76
C GLU A 48 6.37 -11.71 -6.89
N GLU A 49 7.06 -11.69 -8.05
CA GLU A 49 6.48 -11.13 -9.26
C GLU A 49 5.13 -11.80 -9.53
N ASN A 50 4.18 -11.04 -10.05
CA ASN A 50 2.85 -11.51 -10.40
C ASN A 50 1.99 -12.02 -9.23
N SER A 51 2.38 -11.82 -7.96
CA SER A 51 1.53 -12.22 -6.82
C SER A 51 0.18 -11.52 -6.76
N PHE A 52 0.01 -10.42 -7.48
CA PHE A 52 -1.25 -9.69 -7.63
C PHE A 52 -1.78 -9.69 -9.07
N GLU A 53 -1.29 -10.58 -9.94
CA GLU A 53 -1.62 -10.60 -11.37
C GLU A 53 -3.12 -10.73 -11.65
N ASP A 54 -3.80 -11.60 -10.90
CA ASP A 54 -5.23 -11.87 -11.07
C ASP A 54 -6.13 -10.82 -10.35
N LEU A 55 -5.57 -9.88 -9.57
CA LEU A 55 -6.36 -8.99 -8.70
C LEU A 55 -6.85 -7.72 -9.40
N SER A 56 -7.43 -7.85 -10.60
CA SER A 56 -7.83 -6.71 -11.44
C SER A 56 -8.92 -5.81 -10.84
N GLU A 57 -9.77 -6.38 -9.98
CA GLU A 57 -10.87 -5.66 -9.32
C GLU A 57 -10.48 -5.06 -7.95
N LEU A 58 -9.19 -5.12 -7.59
CA LEU A 58 -8.73 -4.70 -6.27
C LEU A 58 -8.74 -3.17 -6.13
N ASN A 59 -9.58 -2.69 -5.20
CA ASN A 59 -9.73 -1.27 -4.87
C ASN A 59 -8.95 -0.88 -3.60
N HIS A 60 -8.78 -1.80 -2.66
CA HIS A 60 -8.09 -1.55 -1.39
C HIS A 60 -7.00 -2.58 -1.13
N LEU A 61 -5.77 -2.12 -0.92
CA LEU A 61 -4.63 -2.95 -0.59
C LEU A 61 -3.91 -2.42 0.66
N ILE A 62 -3.89 -3.24 1.71
CA ILE A 62 -3.23 -2.93 2.98
C ILE A 62 -2.01 -3.84 3.15
N LEU A 63 -0.81 -3.25 3.11
CA LEU A 63 0.48 -3.95 3.28
C LEU A 63 1.23 -3.47 4.53
N SER A 64 0.59 -2.68 5.38
CA SER A 64 1.21 -2.02 6.51
C SER A 64 1.86 -2.98 7.50
N HIS A 65 2.93 -2.51 8.16
CA HIS A 65 3.68 -3.24 9.18
C HIS A 65 4.18 -4.61 8.71
N ASN A 66 4.75 -4.64 7.51
CA ASN A 66 5.53 -5.75 6.97
C ASN A 66 7.02 -5.35 6.85
N ASN A 67 7.87 -6.29 6.48
CA ASN A 67 9.32 -6.14 6.41
C ASN A 67 9.83 -5.85 4.98
N LEU A 68 8.99 -5.23 4.15
CA LEU A 68 9.32 -4.91 2.76
C LEU A 68 10.21 -3.67 2.69
N LYS A 69 11.31 -3.79 1.93
CA LYS A 69 12.26 -2.69 1.66
C LYS A 69 12.14 -2.13 0.24
N SER A 70 11.58 -2.91 -0.66
CA SER A 70 11.34 -2.56 -2.05
C SER A 70 10.22 -3.44 -2.61
N PHE A 71 9.75 -3.07 -3.79
CA PHE A 71 8.76 -3.83 -4.55
C PHE A 71 9.33 -4.16 -5.93
N ASP A 72 8.97 -5.33 -6.45
CA ASP A 72 9.16 -5.59 -7.86
C ASP A 72 8.23 -4.67 -8.69
N PRO A 73 8.70 -4.05 -9.78
CA PRO A 73 7.89 -3.12 -10.57
C PRO A 73 6.57 -3.71 -11.11
N LYS A 74 6.48 -5.02 -11.29
CA LYS A 74 5.29 -5.67 -11.87
C LYS A 74 4.15 -5.89 -10.88
N ILE A 75 4.39 -5.85 -9.57
CA ILE A 75 3.35 -6.26 -8.60
C ILE A 75 2.13 -5.34 -8.63
N PHE A 76 2.30 -4.07 -9.05
CA PHE A 76 1.22 -3.10 -9.17
C PHE A 76 0.70 -2.96 -10.61
N GLU A 77 1.22 -3.73 -11.58
CA GLU A 77 0.93 -3.49 -13.00
C GLU A 77 -0.55 -3.67 -13.37
N ASN A 78 -1.24 -4.62 -12.72
CA ASN A 78 -2.65 -4.93 -12.99
C ASN A 78 -3.64 -4.24 -12.05
N LEU A 79 -3.16 -3.54 -11.01
CA LEU A 79 -4.01 -2.89 -10.00
C LEU A 79 -4.46 -1.50 -10.48
N ASN A 80 -5.10 -1.45 -11.64
CA ASN A 80 -5.38 -0.20 -12.37
C ASN A 80 -6.47 0.66 -11.71
N ILE A 81 -7.39 0.03 -10.98
CA ILE A 81 -8.50 0.71 -10.31
C ILE A 81 -8.24 0.96 -8.82
N LEU A 82 -7.04 0.64 -8.33
CA LEU A 82 -6.71 0.74 -6.91
C LEU A 82 -6.93 2.18 -6.39
N GLU A 83 -7.84 2.32 -5.44
CA GLU A 83 -8.20 3.61 -4.85
C GLU A 83 -7.48 3.87 -3.53
N THR A 84 -7.14 2.81 -2.79
CA THR A 84 -6.48 2.89 -1.48
C THR A 84 -5.27 1.97 -1.40
N LEU A 85 -4.13 2.53 -1.00
CA LEU A 85 -2.90 1.78 -0.76
C LEU A 85 -2.26 2.22 0.55
N ASP A 86 -2.18 1.29 1.50
CA ASP A 86 -1.62 1.55 2.83
C ASP A 86 -0.28 0.85 3.03
N LEU A 87 0.78 1.65 3.18
CA LEU A 87 2.17 1.21 3.32
C LEU A 87 2.81 1.65 4.65
N TYR A 88 2.00 1.99 5.67
CA TYR A 88 2.52 2.37 6.99
C TYR A 88 3.50 1.33 7.56
N GLY A 89 4.47 1.77 8.36
CA GLY A 89 5.41 0.86 9.03
C GLY A 89 6.32 0.06 8.10
N LEU A 90 6.32 0.30 6.78
CA LEU A 90 7.35 -0.25 5.89
C LEU A 90 8.64 0.57 5.97
N ASP A 91 9.79 -0.10 5.83
CA ASP A 91 11.11 0.54 5.73
C ASP A 91 11.61 0.54 4.29
N LEU A 92 10.87 1.22 3.41
CA LEU A 92 11.23 1.31 2.00
C LEU A 92 12.51 2.13 1.81
N ASP A 93 13.44 1.62 1.00
CA ASP A 93 14.73 2.29 0.76
C ASP A 93 14.55 3.65 0.05
N LYS A 94 13.59 3.72 -0.88
CA LYS A 94 13.25 4.93 -1.63
C LYS A 94 11.84 4.86 -2.19
N PHE A 95 11.25 6.03 -2.45
CA PHE A 95 10.05 6.11 -3.25
C PHE A 95 10.41 5.95 -4.73
N ASN A 96 9.82 4.97 -5.39
CA ASN A 96 9.97 4.78 -6.83
C ASN A 96 8.64 5.10 -7.51
N ALA A 97 8.53 6.26 -8.18
CA ALA A 97 7.28 6.64 -8.84
C ALA A 97 6.90 5.71 -10.01
N SER A 98 7.87 5.05 -10.66
CA SER A 98 7.59 4.27 -11.86
C SER A 98 6.81 2.98 -11.58
N ILE A 99 7.00 2.37 -10.40
CA ILE A 99 6.26 1.16 -10.00
C ILE A 99 4.77 1.46 -9.80
N PHE A 100 4.44 2.71 -9.47
CA PHE A 100 3.07 3.16 -9.25
C PHE A 100 2.47 3.87 -10.48
N SER A 101 3.10 3.71 -11.64
CA SER A 101 2.71 4.46 -12.85
C SER A 101 1.28 4.16 -13.32
N LYS A 102 0.74 2.98 -12.97
CA LYS A 102 -0.61 2.52 -13.33
C LYS A 102 -1.71 2.92 -12.35
N GLN A 103 -1.36 3.24 -11.10
CA GLN A 103 -2.30 3.60 -10.03
C GLN A 103 -2.83 5.03 -10.19
N LYS A 104 -3.50 5.32 -11.31
CA LYS A 104 -4.04 6.66 -11.61
C LYS A 104 -5.33 6.97 -10.85
N GLU A 105 -6.00 5.94 -10.36
CA GLU A 105 -7.23 6.02 -9.58
C GLU A 105 -7.00 6.15 -8.08
N LEU A 106 -5.73 6.18 -7.62
CA LEU A 106 -5.42 6.23 -6.19
C LEU A 106 -5.87 7.55 -5.57
N LYS A 107 -6.77 7.46 -4.58
CA LYS A 107 -7.32 8.58 -3.81
C LYS A 107 -6.76 8.66 -2.40
N HIS A 108 -6.41 7.52 -1.81
CA HIS A 108 -5.81 7.42 -0.48
C HIS A 108 -4.45 6.72 -0.54
N PHE A 109 -3.42 7.38 -0.01
CA PHE A 109 -2.09 6.79 0.12
C PHE A 109 -1.59 6.90 1.55
N GLY A 110 -1.42 5.74 2.19
CA GLY A 110 -0.79 5.60 3.48
C GLY A 110 0.72 5.64 3.37
N VAL A 111 1.33 6.77 3.71
CA VAL A 111 2.75 7.03 3.51
C VAL A 111 3.58 6.33 4.61
N PRO A 112 4.58 5.51 4.27
CA PRO A 112 5.54 5.02 5.26
C PRO A 112 6.37 6.18 5.82
N THR A 113 6.44 6.29 7.15
CA THR A 113 7.27 7.29 7.85
C THR A 113 8.74 7.25 7.39
N SER A 114 9.25 6.06 7.07
CA SER A 114 10.60 5.86 6.55
C SER A 114 10.88 6.66 5.27
N LEU A 115 9.89 6.82 4.38
CA LEU A 115 10.05 7.62 3.16
C LEU A 115 10.09 9.12 3.46
N ILE A 116 9.31 9.58 4.42
CA ILE A 116 9.31 10.98 4.86
C ILE A 116 10.69 11.35 5.42
N LYS A 117 11.24 10.50 6.30
CA LYS A 117 12.61 10.65 6.85
C LYS A 117 13.68 10.63 5.76
N LYS A 118 13.49 9.82 4.72
CA LYS A 118 14.32 9.78 3.50
C LYS A 118 13.97 10.86 2.47
N LYS A 119 13.34 11.96 2.91
CA LYS A 119 13.07 13.18 2.13
C LYS A 119 12.13 12.99 0.93
N LEU A 120 11.13 12.13 1.07
CA LEU A 120 9.99 12.11 0.14
C LEU A 120 9.30 13.47 0.08
N GLU A 121 9.12 13.99 -1.12
CA GLU A 121 8.43 15.25 -1.35
C GLU A 121 6.99 15.03 -1.81
N LEU A 122 6.08 15.90 -1.37
CA LEU A 122 4.68 15.87 -1.81
C LEU A 122 4.54 15.95 -3.34
N GLY A 123 5.41 16.71 -4.02
CA GLY A 123 5.41 16.81 -5.48
C GLY A 123 5.64 15.48 -6.21
N GLN A 124 6.39 14.54 -5.59
CA GLN A 124 6.54 13.20 -6.14
C GLN A 124 5.22 12.43 -6.08
N LEU A 125 4.47 12.57 -4.97
CA LEU A 125 3.17 11.92 -4.81
C LEU A 125 2.13 12.49 -5.78
N THR A 126 2.01 13.82 -5.87
CA THR A 126 1.00 14.46 -6.74
C THR A 126 1.26 14.23 -8.23
N LYS A 127 2.52 14.11 -8.64
CA LYS A 127 2.88 13.71 -10.01
C LYS A 127 2.55 12.25 -10.29
N THR A 128 2.68 11.38 -9.29
CA THR A 128 2.45 9.93 -9.44
C THR A 128 0.95 9.62 -9.45
N PHE A 129 0.22 10.21 -8.49
CA PHE A 129 -1.17 9.96 -8.16
C PHE A 129 -2.02 11.21 -8.43
N PRO A 130 -2.54 11.40 -9.65
CA PRO A 130 -3.24 12.63 -10.03
C PRO A 130 -4.61 12.80 -9.35
N LYS A 131 -5.20 11.72 -8.84
CA LYS A 131 -6.48 11.71 -8.10
C LYS A 131 -6.31 11.63 -6.59
N LEU A 132 -5.09 11.83 -6.08
CA LEU A 132 -4.82 11.74 -4.65
C LEU A 132 -5.58 12.84 -3.90
N GLU A 133 -6.33 12.46 -2.88
CA GLU A 133 -7.14 13.36 -2.05
C GLU A 133 -6.69 13.29 -0.59
N THR A 134 -6.37 12.09 -0.12
CA THR A 134 -6.05 11.81 1.27
C THR A 134 -4.66 11.24 1.43
N ILE A 135 -3.90 11.85 2.33
CA ILE A 135 -2.58 11.38 2.77
C ILE A 135 -2.73 10.80 4.17
N GLY A 136 -2.48 9.51 4.27
CA GLY A 136 -2.44 8.83 5.53
C GLY A 136 -1.04 8.90 6.15
N LEU A 137 -0.97 9.08 7.47
CA LEU A 137 0.26 9.07 8.26
C LEU A 137 0.11 8.14 9.47
N GLN A 138 1.22 7.59 9.96
CA GLN A 138 1.19 6.72 11.13
C GLN A 138 0.96 7.56 12.40
N ASN A 139 0.00 7.15 13.23
CA ASN A 139 -0.34 7.89 14.45
C ASN A 139 0.81 7.92 15.47
N GLU A 140 1.60 6.86 15.54
CA GLU A 140 2.75 6.76 16.45
C GLU A 140 3.84 7.80 16.13
N ASP A 141 3.93 8.25 14.88
CA ASP A 141 4.92 9.22 14.42
C ASP A 141 4.35 10.65 14.31
N LYS A 142 3.16 10.92 14.84
CA LYS A 142 2.48 12.22 14.71
C LYS A 142 3.28 13.40 15.30
N GLU A 143 4.22 13.12 16.20
CA GLU A 143 5.08 14.10 16.88
C GLU A 143 6.50 14.15 16.27
N ASP A 144 6.85 13.24 15.35
CA ASP A 144 8.14 13.25 14.67
C ASP A 144 8.29 14.52 13.82
N GLU A 145 9.44 15.20 13.93
CA GLU A 145 9.65 16.52 13.34
C GLU A 145 9.49 16.51 11.80
N ASP A 146 10.05 15.50 11.13
CA ASP A 146 9.97 15.37 9.68
C ASP A 146 8.50 15.08 9.26
N VAL A 147 7.78 14.27 10.03
CA VAL A 147 6.35 13.96 9.80
C VAL A 147 5.47 15.18 10.01
N VAL A 148 5.68 15.95 11.09
CA VAL A 148 4.94 17.18 11.36
C VAL A 148 5.14 18.21 10.24
N LYS A 149 6.38 18.36 9.77
CA LYS A 149 6.69 19.25 8.64
C LYS A 149 6.00 18.79 7.36
N PHE A 150 6.09 17.51 7.04
CA PHE A 150 5.43 16.93 5.85
C PHE A 150 3.90 17.09 5.92
N MET A 151 3.30 16.79 7.07
CA MET A 151 1.86 16.99 7.33
C MET A 151 1.44 18.44 7.06
N LYS A 152 2.19 19.42 7.57
CA LYS A 152 1.87 20.84 7.35
C LYS A 152 1.90 21.19 5.86
N THR A 153 2.90 20.70 5.11
CA THR A 153 2.99 20.87 3.65
C THR A 153 1.78 20.26 2.94
N CYS A 154 1.36 19.06 3.33
CA CYS A 154 0.18 18.39 2.77
C CYS A 154 -1.10 19.20 3.00
N LYS A 155 -1.36 19.60 4.25
CA LYS A 155 -2.54 20.41 4.61
C LYS A 155 -2.55 21.76 3.89
N ALA A 156 -1.41 22.44 3.82
CA ALA A 156 -1.29 23.71 3.10
C ALA A 156 -1.54 23.57 1.59
N SER A 157 -1.33 22.38 1.03
CA SER A 157 -1.61 22.06 -0.37
C SER A 157 -3.03 21.51 -0.62
N GLY A 158 -3.91 21.54 0.40
CA GLY A 158 -5.32 21.15 0.29
C GLY A 158 -5.61 19.66 0.48
N PHE A 159 -4.63 18.84 0.85
CA PHE A 159 -4.85 17.41 1.09
C PHE A 159 -5.48 17.16 2.46
N TYR A 160 -6.40 16.21 2.50
CA TYR A 160 -6.89 15.67 3.77
C TYR A 160 -5.79 14.80 4.39
N VAL A 161 -5.41 15.10 5.63
CA VAL A 161 -4.43 14.28 6.36
C VAL A 161 -5.15 13.48 7.43
N GLN A 162 -5.01 12.17 7.37
CA GLN A 162 -5.58 11.22 8.31
C GLN A 162 -4.46 10.47 9.03
N PHE A 163 -4.71 10.08 10.28
CA PHE A 163 -3.79 9.23 11.02
C PHE A 163 -4.33 7.80 11.06
N SER A 164 -3.44 6.82 10.95
CA SER A 164 -3.79 5.40 11.06
C SER A 164 -4.43 5.14 12.43
N ASN A 165 -5.60 4.50 12.47
CA ASN A 165 -6.20 4.05 13.72
C ASN A 165 -5.30 2.97 14.34
N ILE A 166 -4.92 3.13 15.61
CA ILE A 166 -3.94 2.28 16.32
C ILE A 166 -4.45 0.84 16.51
N TYR A 167 -5.73 0.56 16.28
CA TYR A 167 -6.33 -0.76 16.53
C TYR A 167 -7.48 -1.00 15.56
N LEU A 168 -7.39 -2.10 14.79
CA LEU A 168 -8.44 -2.98 14.25
C LEU A 168 -7.73 -4.07 13.44
#